data_AF-A0A535UMI5-F1
#
_entry.id   AF-A0A535UMI5-F1
#
_cell.length_a   1.000
_cell.length_b   1.000
_cell.length_c   1.000
_cell.angle_alpha   90.00
_cell.angle_beta   90.00
_cell.angle_gamma   90.00
#
_symmetry.space_group_name_H-M   'P 1'
#
loop_
_entity.id
_entity.type
_entity.pdbx_description
1 polymer ?
#
loop_
_entity_poly.entity_id
_entity_poly.type
_entity_poly.pdbx_seq_one_letter_code
_entity_poly.pdbx_strand_id
1 'polypeptide(L)'
;MNDYLVRLSIRSAMFAGAISGFVFGLFGGTVLGALVSWFAGAIVDWQNQLGFSLGIAQQLLPLGTQVGSLESVSDRWFLVIPGVGLLIGLLGAFIGLLAGGLWAALVNMGVLPIQVTVVRRSDALTPMRRTTDRRQVRTRTRRRKAVGE
;
A
#
# COMPACT_ATOMS: atom_id res chain seq x y z
N MET A 1 12.66 -26.94 -15.70
CA MET A 1 12.15 -25.71 -15.08
C MET A 1 11.22 -25.08 -16.09
N ASN A 2 9.90 -25.09 -15.83
CA ASN A 2 8.95 -24.38 -16.67
C ASN A 2 8.67 -23.05 -15.97
N ASP A 3 9.20 -21.96 -16.51
CA ASP A 3 8.91 -20.61 -16.03
C ASP A 3 7.48 -20.26 -16.44
N TYR A 4 6.60 -20.11 -15.45
CA TYR A 4 5.26 -19.60 -15.66
C TYR A 4 5.30 -18.09 -15.49
N LEU A 5 5.00 -17.35 -16.57
CA LEU A 5 4.60 -15.95 -16.49
C LEU A 5 3.27 -15.89 -15.73
N VAL A 6 3.34 -15.73 -14.41
CA VAL A 6 2.14 -15.50 -13.59
C VAL A 6 1.61 -14.13 -13.98
N ARG A 7 0.54 -14.10 -14.79
CA ARG A 7 -0.19 -12.87 -15.08
C ARG A 7 -0.70 -12.32 -13.74
N LEU A 8 -0.17 -11.18 -13.33
CA LEU A 8 -0.59 -10.53 -12.10
C LEU A 8 -2.05 -10.09 -12.27
N SER A 9 -2.90 -10.38 -11.28
CA SER A 9 -4.28 -9.91 -11.30
C SER A 9 -4.28 -8.39 -11.19
N ILE A 10 -4.65 -7.73 -12.29
CA ILE A 10 -4.76 -6.26 -12.36
C ILE A 10 -5.72 -5.76 -11.28
N ARG A 11 -6.79 -6.52 -11.01
CA ARG A 11 -7.78 -6.20 -9.97
C ARG A 11 -7.16 -6.19 -8.57
N SER A 12 -6.32 -7.18 -8.24
CA SER A 12 -5.70 -7.22 -6.91
C SER A 12 -4.67 -6.12 -6.73
N ALA A 13 -3.93 -5.77 -7.78
CA ALA A 13 -2.97 -4.68 -7.74
C ALA A 13 -3.65 -3.30 -7.63
N MET A 14 -4.74 -3.09 -8.38
CA MET A 14 -5.58 -1.90 -8.24
C MET A 14 -6.13 -1.77 -6.83
N PHE A 15 -6.61 -2.87 -6.23
CA PHE A 15 -7.15 -2.85 -4.88
C PHE A 15 -6.08 -2.61 -3.81
N ALA A 16 -4.92 -3.24 -3.94
CA ALA A 16 -3.78 -3.01 -3.06
C ALA A 16 -3.30 -1.56 -3.14
N GLY A 17 -3.21 -1.01 -4.36
CA GLY A 17 -2.90 0.39 -4.59
C GLY A 17 -3.95 1.34 -4.00
N ALA A 18 -5.24 1.02 -4.14
CA ALA A 18 -6.32 1.82 -3.58
C ALA A 18 -6.25 1.88 -2.05
N ILE A 19 -6.00 0.75 -1.38
CA ILE A 19 -5.89 0.70 0.08
C ILE A 19 -4.66 1.48 0.55
N SER A 20 -3.50 1.26 -0.05
CA SER A 20 -2.28 1.96 0.37
C SER A 20 -2.40 3.46 0.15
N GLY A 21 -2.90 3.86 -1.02
CA GLY A 21 -3.21 5.26 -1.35
C GLY A 21 -4.22 5.89 -0.39
N PHE A 22 -5.27 5.14 -0.01
CA PHE A 22 -6.26 5.60 0.97
C PHE A 22 -5.62 5.85 2.34
N VAL A 23 -4.81 4.92 2.84
CA VAL A 23 -4.18 5.04 4.16
C VAL A 23 -3.23 6.24 4.23
N PHE A 24 -2.36 6.39 3.22
CA PHE A 24 -1.44 7.54 3.17
C PHE A 24 -2.19 8.86 2.95
N GLY A 25 -3.22 8.87 2.11
CA GLY A 25 -4.07 10.04 1.91
C GLY A 25 -4.85 10.42 3.17
N LEU A 26 -5.38 9.44 3.89
CA LEU A 26 -6.11 9.65 5.14
C LEU A 26 -5.18 10.23 6.21
N PHE A 27 -3.99 9.65 6.37
CA PHE A 27 -2.99 10.16 7.31
C PHE A 27 -2.54 11.58 6.94
N GLY A 28 -2.16 11.82 5.69
CA GLY A 28 -1.75 13.15 5.23
C GLY A 28 -2.88 14.18 5.38
N GLY A 29 -4.12 13.78 5.11
CA GLY A 29 -5.28 14.65 5.19
C GLY A 29 -5.70 14.97 6.62
N THR A 30 -5.61 14.03 7.56
CA THR A 30 -5.89 14.32 8.97
C THR A 30 -4.82 15.23 9.56
N VAL A 31 -3.54 15.02 9.22
CA VAL A 31 -2.45 15.93 9.61
C VAL A 31 -2.69 17.34 9.04
N LEU A 32 -3.06 17.45 7.77
CA LEU A 32 -3.35 18.74 7.15
C LEU A 32 -4.58 19.41 7.79
N GLY A 33 -5.66 18.67 8.03
CA GLY A 33 -6.84 19.18 8.72
C GLY A 33 -6.54 19.64 10.16
N ALA A 34 -5.64 18.93 10.86
CA ALA A 34 -5.21 19.29 12.20
C ALA A 34 -4.39 20.59 12.18
N LEU A 35 -3.46 20.73 11.23
CA LEU A 35 -2.68 21.95 11.04
C LEU A 35 -3.59 23.15 10.74
N VAL A 36 -4.57 22.99 9.85
CA VAL A 36 -5.53 24.06 9.51
C VAL A 36 -6.35 24.47 10.73
N SER A 37 -6.89 23.50 11.48
CA SER A 37 -7.69 23.78 12.68
C SER A 37 -6.87 24.46 13.78
N TRP A 38 -5.62 24.03 13.94
CA TRP A 38 -4.67 24.62 14.89
C TRP A 38 -4.26 26.04 14.51
N PHE A 39 -3.89 26.28 13.25
CA PHE A 39 -3.55 27.62 12.77
C PHE A 39 -4.73 28.59 12.89
N ALA A 40 -5.95 28.13 12.64
CA ALA A 40 -7.15 28.95 12.81
C ALA A 40 -7.30 29.45 14.25
N GLY A 41 -7.15 28.56 15.24
CA GLY A 41 -7.18 28.93 16.66
C GLY A 41 -6.02 29.85 17.06
N ALA A 42 -4.80 29.52 16.64
CA ALA A 42 -3.61 30.32 16.95
C ALA A 42 -3.68 31.76 16.43
N ILE A 43 -4.26 31.96 15.24
CA ILE A 43 -4.45 33.30 14.65
C ILE A 43 -5.51 34.09 15.43
N VAL A 44 -6.59 33.45 15.88
CA VAL A 44 -7.63 34.09 16.70
C VAL A 44 -7.06 34.52 18.05
N ASP A 45 -6.33 33.63 18.74
CA ASP A 45 -5.71 33.95 20.02
C ASP A 45 -4.69 35.09 19.91
N TRP A 46 -3.89 35.11 18.85
CA TRP A 46 -2.96 36.20 18.58
C TRP A 46 -3.69 37.53 18.37
N GLN A 47 -4.81 37.55 17.64
CA GLN A 47 -5.61 38.77 17.45
C GLN A 47 -6.24 39.24 18.75
N ASN A 48 -6.68 38.32 19.62
CA ASN A 48 -7.24 38.64 20.93
C ASN A 48 -6.19 39.32 21.83
N GLN A 49 -4.97 38.80 21.82
CA GLN A 49 -3.85 39.40 22.57
C GLN A 49 -3.46 40.79 22.06
N LEU A 50 -3.50 41.00 20.73
CA LEU A 50 -3.24 42.31 20.14
C LEU A 50 -4.35 43.32 20.44
N GLY A 51 -5.61 42.92 20.35
CA GLY A 51 -6.74 43.78 20.72
C GLY A 51 -6.67 44.22 22.17
N PHE A 52 -6.32 43.29 23.07
CA PHE A 52 -6.12 43.59 24.49
C PHE A 52 -4.91 44.51 24.75
N SER A 53 -3.76 44.27 24.10
CA SER A 53 -2.53 45.04 24.33
C SER A 53 -2.57 46.44 23.73
N LEU A 54 -3.28 46.63 22.61
CA LEU A 54 -3.39 47.92 21.92
C LEU A 54 -4.58 48.76 22.43
N GLY A 55 -5.53 48.16 23.15
CA GLY A 55 -6.77 48.82 23.58
C GLY A 55 -7.73 49.15 22.42
N ILE A 56 -7.55 48.47 21.27
CA ILE A 56 -8.29 48.72 20.03
C ILE A 56 -9.28 47.57 19.79
N ALA A 57 -10.50 47.90 19.35
CA ALA A 57 -11.53 46.90 19.05
C ALA A 57 -11.10 45.94 17.93
N GLN A 58 -11.42 44.64 18.07
CA GLN A 58 -11.07 43.55 17.13
C GLN A 58 -11.47 43.81 15.67
N GLN A 59 -12.48 44.64 15.42
CA GLN A 59 -12.95 44.99 14.07
C GLN A 59 -11.99 45.89 13.28
N LEU A 60 -11.05 46.56 13.95
CA LEU A 60 -10.04 47.41 13.31
C LEU A 60 -8.74 46.66 13.01
N LEU A 61 -8.61 45.40 13.44
CA LEU A 61 -7.48 44.54 13.11
C LEU A 61 -7.66 43.95 11.70
N PRO A 62 -6.57 43.66 10.97
CA PRO A 62 -6.57 43.33 9.54
C PRO A 62 -7.42 42.10 9.14
N LEU A 63 -7.89 41.30 10.10
CA LEU A 63 -8.75 40.12 9.90
C LEU A 63 -10.07 40.20 10.69
N GLY A 64 -10.46 41.36 11.22
CA GLY A 64 -11.58 41.53 12.16
C GLY A 64 -12.94 40.98 11.67
N THR A 65 -13.19 40.96 10.35
CA THR A 65 -14.40 40.37 9.76
C THR A 65 -14.30 38.86 9.52
N GLN A 66 -13.08 38.30 9.50
CA GLN A 66 -12.80 36.88 9.25
C GLN A 66 -12.65 36.06 10.53
N VAL A 67 -12.52 36.70 11.70
CA VAL A 67 -12.36 36.04 13.01
C VAL A 67 -13.43 34.99 13.26
N GLY A 68 -14.71 35.31 13.03
CA GLY A 68 -15.81 34.34 13.23
C GLY A 68 -15.74 33.12 12.30
N SER A 69 -15.13 33.26 11.12
CA SER A 69 -14.88 32.13 10.21
C SER A 69 -13.75 31.24 10.74
N LEU A 70 -12.64 31.83 11.19
CA LEU A 70 -11.53 31.08 11.77
C LEU A 70 -11.92 30.38 13.09
N GLU A 71 -12.69 31.05 13.93
CA GLU A 71 -13.22 30.50 15.18
C GLU A 71 -14.15 29.32 14.89
N SER A 72 -15.02 29.43 13.88
CA SER A 72 -15.88 28.30 13.48
C SER A 72 -15.10 27.08 12.96
N VAL A 73 -13.97 27.30 12.28
CA VAL A 73 -13.08 26.23 11.80
C VAL A 73 -12.33 25.60 12.97
N SER A 74 -11.91 26.42 13.94
CA SER A 74 -11.25 25.94 15.16
C SER A 74 -12.20 25.15 16.06
N ASP A 75 -13.41 25.64 16.32
CA ASP A 75 -14.42 24.97 17.16
C ASP A 75 -14.90 23.65 16.56
N ARG A 76 -14.99 23.59 15.23
CA ARG A 76 -15.41 22.39 14.48
C ARG A 76 -14.22 21.52 14.08
N TRP A 77 -13.08 21.61 14.76
CA TRP A 77 -11.90 20.79 14.50
C TRP A 77 -12.24 19.29 14.41
N PHE A 78 -13.18 18.82 15.23
CA PHE A 78 -13.65 17.43 15.24
C PHE A 78 -14.36 17.00 13.94
N LEU A 79 -14.87 17.94 13.14
CA LEU A 79 -15.42 17.69 11.79
C LEU A 79 -14.42 18.01 10.69
N VAL A 80 -13.60 19.06 10.87
CA VAL A 80 -12.61 19.50 9.89
C VAL A 80 -11.53 18.43 9.70
N ILE A 81 -10.98 17.87 10.79
CA ILE A 81 -9.91 16.87 10.71
C ILE A 81 -10.38 15.60 9.98
N PRO A 82 -11.51 14.95 10.36
CA PRO A 82 -11.97 13.77 9.64
C PRO A 82 -12.47 14.11 8.23
N GLY A 83 -13.09 15.27 8.03
CA GLY A 83 -13.59 15.69 6.72
C GLY A 83 -12.48 15.87 5.70
N VAL A 84 -11.42 16.61 6.06
CA VAL A 84 -10.23 16.80 5.22
C VAL A 84 -9.47 15.48 5.05
N GLY A 85 -9.36 14.70 6.12
CA GLY A 85 -8.80 13.34 6.09
C GLY A 85 -9.48 12.43 5.08
N LEU A 86 -10.81 12.36 5.10
CA LEU A 86 -11.59 11.52 4.18
C LEU A 86 -11.48 12.01 2.75
N LEU A 87 -11.53 13.32 2.50
CA LEU A 87 -11.39 13.89 1.16
C LEU A 87 -10.03 13.52 0.54
N ILE A 88 -8.95 13.76 1.28
CA ILE A 88 -7.59 13.46 0.79
C ILE A 88 -7.36 11.94 0.76
N GLY A 89 -7.94 11.19 1.70
CA GLY A 89 -7.94 9.72 1.68
C GLY A 89 -8.58 9.16 0.41
N LEU A 90 -9.77 9.64 0.03
CA LEU A 90 -10.44 9.22 -1.20
C LEU A 90 -9.64 9.59 -2.46
N LEU A 91 -9.05 10.78 -2.48
CA LEU A 91 -8.15 11.20 -3.56
C LEU A 91 -6.92 10.27 -3.64
N GLY A 92 -6.30 9.98 -2.50
CA GLY A 92 -5.19 9.04 -2.38
C GLY A 92 -5.56 7.63 -2.84
N ALA A 93 -6.76 7.15 -2.51
CA ALA A 93 -7.28 5.86 -2.95
C ALA A 93 -7.43 5.81 -4.47
N PHE A 94 -7.95 6.88 -5.08
CA PHE A 94 -8.09 6.97 -6.53
C PHE A 94 -6.73 6.97 -7.23
N ILE A 95 -5.77 7.77 -6.74
CA ILE A 95 -4.40 7.81 -7.25
C ILE A 95 -3.73 6.43 -7.10
N GLY A 96 -3.85 5.82 -5.93
CA GLY A 96 -3.28 4.51 -5.63
C GLY A 96 -3.88 3.39 -6.49
N LEU A 97 -5.19 3.43 -6.75
CA LEU A 97 -5.87 2.52 -7.66
C LEU A 97 -5.26 2.59 -9.07
N LEU A 98 -5.11 3.82 -9.60
CA LEU A 98 -4.53 4.05 -10.93
C LEU A 98 -3.06 3.61 -10.97
N ALA A 99 -2.27 3.95 -9.95
CA ALA A 99 -0.87 3.56 -9.85
C ALA A 99 -0.71 2.03 -9.77
N GLY A 100 -1.53 1.35 -8.96
CA GLY A 100 -1.53 -0.11 -8.85
C GLY A 100 -1.98 -0.81 -10.13
N GLY A 101 -2.99 -0.27 -10.82
CA GLY A 101 -3.43 -0.76 -12.13
C GLY A 101 -2.36 -0.59 -13.22
N LEU A 102 -1.73 0.58 -13.27
CA LEU A 102 -0.63 0.87 -14.18
C LEU A 102 0.55 -0.07 -13.94
N TRP A 103 0.95 -0.25 -12.67
CA TRP A 103 2.02 -1.17 -12.28
C TRP A 103 1.75 -2.60 -12.76
N ALA A 104 0.55 -3.12 -12.51
CA ALA A 104 0.18 -4.46 -12.96
C ALA A 104 0.14 -4.59 -14.48
N ALA A 105 -0.30 -3.55 -15.18
CA ALA A 105 -0.28 -3.53 -16.65
C ALA A 105 1.16 -3.61 -17.19
N LEU A 106 2.08 -2.83 -16.62
CA LEU A 106 3.50 -2.83 -17.03
C LEU A 106 4.17 -4.19 -16.78
N VAL A 107 3.92 -4.80 -15.62
CA VAL A 107 4.41 -6.15 -15.30
C VAL A 107 3.85 -7.19 -16.28
N ASN A 108 2.56 -7.13 -16.58
CA ASN A 108 1.91 -8.05 -17.51
C ASN A 108 2.35 -7.86 -18.96
N MET A 109 2.79 -6.66 -19.34
CA MET A 109 3.31 -6.33 -20.66
C MET A 109 4.78 -6.76 -20.85
N GLY A 110 5.43 -7.26 -19.80
CA GLY A 110 6.81 -7.79 -19.87
C GLY A 110 7.90 -6.72 -19.79
N VAL A 111 7.56 -5.48 -19.43
CA VAL A 111 8.53 -4.39 -19.23
C VAL A 111 9.38 -4.65 -17.97
N LEU A 112 8.79 -5.33 -16.96
CA LEU A 112 9.45 -5.73 -15.72
C LEU A 112 9.28 -7.24 -15.52
N PRO A 113 10.22 -8.09 -15.99
CA PRO A 113 10.10 -9.53 -15.86
C PRO A 113 10.29 -9.95 -14.40
N ILE A 114 9.18 -10.19 -13.69
CA ILE A 114 9.21 -10.78 -12.36
C ILE A 114 9.37 -12.30 -12.52
N GLN A 115 10.60 -12.79 -12.38
CA GLN A 115 10.88 -14.23 -12.31
C GLN A 115 10.49 -14.76 -10.92
N VAL A 116 9.39 -15.50 -10.85
CA VAL A 116 8.98 -16.18 -9.61
C VAL A 116 9.27 -17.67 -9.76
N THR A 117 10.25 -18.18 -9.04
CA THR A 117 10.52 -19.62 -8.94
C THR A 117 9.44 -20.28 -8.08
N VAL A 118 8.42 -20.84 -8.74
CA VAL A 118 7.38 -21.62 -8.07
C VAL A 118 7.94 -22.99 -7.73
N VAL A 119 8.34 -23.21 -6.48
CA VAL A 119 8.64 -24.56 -5.97
C VAL A 119 7.31 -25.28 -5.77
N ARG A 120 7.01 -26.29 -6.60
CA ARG A 120 5.84 -27.13 -6.36
C ARG A 120 6.08 -27.96 -5.11
N ARG A 121 5.05 -28.06 -4.26
CA ARG A 121 5.04 -28.94 -3.08
C ARG A 121 5.34 -30.41 -3.42
N SER A 122 5.08 -30.85 -4.66
CA SER A 122 5.42 -32.17 -5.17
C SER A 122 6.94 -32.40 -5.27
N ASP A 123 7.73 -31.36 -5.53
CA ASP A 123 9.19 -31.48 -5.67
C ASP A 123 9.86 -31.56 -4.29
N ALA A 124 9.26 -30.92 -3.28
CA ALA A 124 9.66 -31.01 -1.88
C ALA A 124 9.36 -32.39 -1.24
N LEU A 125 8.51 -33.20 -1.88
CA LEU A 125 8.10 -34.53 -1.43
C LEU A 125 8.80 -35.67 -2.18
N THR A 126 9.81 -35.38 -3.01
CA THR A 126 10.68 -36.44 -3.53
C THR A 126 11.68 -36.81 -2.43
N PRO A 127 11.50 -37.90 -1.66
CA PRO A 127 12.59 -38.38 -0.83
C PRO A 127 13.73 -38.71 -1.78
N MET A 128 14.92 -38.22 -1.45
CA MET A 128 16.20 -38.58 -2.04
C MET A 128 16.22 -40.10 -2.30
N ARG A 129 15.89 -40.52 -3.52
CA ARG A 129 15.91 -41.94 -3.92
C ARG A 129 17.38 -42.30 -4.01
N ARG A 130 17.89 -42.82 -2.88
CA ARG A 130 19.22 -43.41 -2.71
C ARG A 130 19.65 -44.08 -4.02
N THR A 131 20.69 -43.53 -4.59
CA THR A 131 21.47 -44.04 -5.71
C THR A 131 22.16 -45.35 -5.30
N THR A 132 21.39 -46.41 -5.13
CA THR A 132 21.92 -47.78 -4.93
C THR A 132 21.01 -48.78 -5.61
N ASP A 133 20.81 -48.66 -6.93
CA ASP A 133 20.23 -49.74 -7.73
C ASP A 133 21.06 -50.02 -8.99
N ARG A 134 22.38 -50.09 -8.81
CA ARG A 134 23.33 -50.50 -9.85
C ARG A 134 23.75 -51.98 -9.73
N ARG A 135 23.15 -52.74 -8.80
CA ARG A 135 23.66 -54.09 -8.43
C ARG A 135 22.78 -55.26 -8.84
N GLN A 136 21.52 -55.05 -9.27
CA GLN A 136 20.60 -56.17 -9.51
C GLN A 136 20.54 -56.71 -10.94
N VAL A 137 21.13 -56.05 -11.93
CA VAL A 137 21.06 -56.50 -13.34
C VAL A 137 22.07 -57.62 -13.67
N ARG A 138 23.07 -57.89 -12.81
CA ARG A 138 24.17 -58.81 -13.16
C ARG A 138 23.94 -60.29 -12.82
N THR A 139 22.87 -60.65 -12.09
CA THR A 139 22.71 -62.00 -11.53
C THR A 139 21.77 -62.92 -12.30
N ARG A 140 21.00 -62.43 -13.27
CA ARG A 140 19.98 -63.27 -13.95
C ARG A 140 20.45 -63.94 -15.24
N THR A 141 21.58 -63.52 -15.81
CA THR A 141 22.04 -63.98 -17.14
C THR A 141 23.00 -65.18 -17.11
N ARG A 142 23.43 -65.64 -15.92
CA ARG A 142 24.43 -66.73 -15.81
C ARG A 142 23.85 -68.10 -15.40
N ARG A 143 22.52 -68.28 -15.43
CA ARG A 143 21.83 -69.51 -15.00
C ARG A 143 20.96 -70.16 -16.09
N ARG A 144 21.36 -70.04 -17.36
CA ARG A 144 20.79 -70.79 -18.49
C ARG A 144 21.87 -71.05 -19.55
N LYS A 145 22.86 -71.89 -19.23
CA LYS A 145 23.75 -72.56 -20.19
C LYS A 145 24.65 -73.55 -19.44
N ALA A 146 24.07 -74.68 -19.06
CA ALA A 146 24.75 -75.94 -18.72
C ALA A 146 23.69 -76.98 -18.36
N VAL A 147 23.28 -77.78 -19.35
CA VAL A 147 22.80 -79.20 -19.40
C VAL A 147 22.32 -79.30 -20.87
N GLY A 148 22.90 -80.06 -21.80
CA GLY A 148 23.47 -81.40 -21.71
C GLY A 148 22.58 -82.29 -22.58
N GLU A 149 23.19 -82.93 -23.60
CA GLU A 149 22.66 -83.78 -24.68
C GLU A 149 22.47 -83.09 -26.04
#